data_AF-A0A101HR22-F1
#
_entry.id   AF-A0A101HR22-F1
#
_cell.length_a   1.000
_cell.length_b   1.000
_cell.length_c   1.000
_cell.angle_alpha   90.00
_cell.angle_beta   90.00
_cell.angle_gamma   90.00
#
_symmetry.space_group_name_H-M   'P 1'
#
loop_
_entity.id
_entity.type
_entity.pdbx_description
1 polymer ?
#
loop_
_entity_poly.entity_id
_entity_poly.type
_entity_poly.pdbx_seq_one_letter_code
_entity_poly.pdbx_strand_id
1 'polypeptide(L)'
;NRQYYFASQVGHKKVDALKENLLLVNPALEIETVPEKIEKERLRRIFSDCHAVVEAMDKAENKKMLVERFMNSDKLLVAASGLAGWGRSDRIKIRRVRDNFYLVGDLETETGPHCPVLAPGVNVAAAKQADVVLSYFLKTFSEGGVDHS
;
A
#
# COMPACT_ATOMS: atom_id res chain seq x y z
N ASN A 1 4.63 -8.13 -15.95
CA ASN A 1 5.87 -7.43 -15.53
C ASN A 1 5.58 -6.21 -14.64
N ARG A 2 4.69 -6.31 -13.63
CA ARG A 2 4.30 -5.19 -12.74
C ARG A 2 4.51 -5.49 -11.25
N GLN A 3 5.27 -6.55 -10.98
CA GLN A 3 5.53 -7.06 -9.63
C GLN A 3 7.04 -7.14 -9.46
N TYR A 4 7.51 -6.91 -8.24
CA TYR A 4 8.93 -6.93 -7.91
C TYR A 4 9.39 -8.36 -7.57
N TYR A 5 9.41 -9.23 -8.58
CA TYR A 5 9.83 -10.62 -8.49
C TYR A 5 10.68 -11.03 -9.69
N PHE A 6 11.58 -11.98 -9.48
CA PHE A 6 12.49 -12.48 -10.50
C PHE A 6 12.10 -13.88 -11.01
N ALA A 7 12.60 -14.25 -12.19
CA ALA A 7 12.30 -15.55 -12.81
C ALA A 7 12.73 -16.74 -11.95
N SER A 8 13.82 -16.60 -11.18
CA SER A 8 14.29 -17.62 -10.24
C SER A 8 13.33 -17.86 -9.06
N GLN A 9 12.40 -16.93 -8.79
CA GLN A 9 11.46 -17.00 -7.67
C GLN A 9 10.11 -17.61 -8.08
N VAL A 10 9.99 -18.14 -9.31
CA VAL A 10 8.78 -18.83 -9.75
C VAL A 10 8.52 -20.06 -8.86
N GLY A 11 7.28 -20.19 -8.38
CA GLY A 11 6.88 -21.26 -7.45
C GLY A 11 7.08 -20.91 -5.96
N HIS A 12 7.80 -19.84 -5.64
CA HIS A 12 7.94 -19.37 -4.26
C HIS A 12 6.67 -18.64 -3.80
N LYS A 13 6.41 -18.65 -2.49
CA LYS A 13 5.38 -17.79 -1.92
C LYS A 13 5.79 -16.33 -2.14
N LYS A 14 4.85 -15.52 -2.64
CA LYS A 14 5.09 -14.10 -2.95
C LYS A 14 5.60 -13.30 -1.75
N VAL A 15 5.15 -13.62 -0.54
CA VAL A 15 5.57 -12.92 0.68
C VAL A 15 7.05 -13.21 1.02
N ASP A 16 7.49 -14.45 0.82
CA ASP A 16 8.88 -14.87 1.10
C ASP A 16 9.83 -14.27 0.06
N ALA A 17 9.46 -14.34 -1.23
CA ALA A 17 10.23 -13.74 -2.32
C ALA A 17 10.34 -12.21 -2.17
N LEU A 18 9.28 -11.54 -1.70
CA LEU A 18 9.34 -10.09 -1.47
C LEU A 18 10.24 -9.76 -0.28
N LYS A 19 10.18 -10.54 0.80
CA LYS A 19 11.07 -10.39 1.96
C LYS A 19 12.54 -10.52 1.54
N GLU A 20 12.88 -11.54 0.76
CA GLU A 20 14.22 -11.72 0.21
C GLU A 20 14.66 -10.47 -0.59
N ASN A 21 13.81 -10.01 -1.51
CA ASN A 21 14.12 -8.84 -2.35
C ASN A 21 14.32 -7.56 -1.53
N LEU A 22 13.57 -7.37 -0.44
CA LEU A 22 13.69 -6.20 0.43
C LEU A 22 14.94 -6.26 1.32
N LEU A 23 15.31 -7.44 1.82
CA LEU A 23 16.53 -7.62 2.62
C LEU A 23 17.81 -7.43 1.80
N LEU A 24 17.76 -7.67 0.48
CA LEU A 24 18.86 -7.30 -0.43
C LEU A 24 19.04 -5.78 -0.54
N VAL A 25 17.97 -5.00 -0.39
CA VAL A 25 18.02 -3.52 -0.41
C VAL A 25 18.52 -2.99 0.92
N ASN A 26 17.99 -3.51 2.04
CA ASN A 26 18.41 -3.13 3.38
C ASN A 26 18.38 -4.35 4.32
N PRO A 27 19.55 -4.91 4.67
CA PRO A 27 19.64 -6.08 5.55
C PRO A 27 19.18 -5.83 6.99
N ALA A 28 19.06 -4.58 7.42
CA ALA A 28 18.65 -4.22 8.78
C ALA A 28 17.11 -4.19 8.96
N LEU A 29 16.33 -4.48 7.91
CA LEU A 29 14.87 -4.50 8.02
C LEU A 29 14.37 -5.70 8.82
N GLU A 30 13.49 -5.43 9.77
CA GLU A 30 12.69 -6.46 10.44
C GLU A 30 11.42 -6.71 9.63
N ILE A 31 11.31 -7.89 9.01
CA ILE A 31 10.20 -8.24 8.12
C ILE A 31 9.50 -9.50 8.60
N GLU A 32 8.25 -9.32 9.03
CA GLU A 32 7.30 -10.40 9.24
C GLU A 32 6.48 -10.67 7.95
N THR A 33 6.36 -11.94 7.59
CA THR A 33 5.58 -12.40 6.43
C THR A 33 4.42 -13.24 6.91
N VAL A 34 3.21 -12.90 6.46
CA VAL A 34 1.98 -13.65 6.76
C VAL A 34 1.47 -14.32 5.48
N PRO A 35 1.85 -15.59 5.18
CA PRO A 35 1.41 -16.31 3.99
C PRO A 35 -0.03 -16.85 4.13
N GLU A 36 -0.95 -16.04 4.65
CA GLU A 36 -2.36 -16.36 4.80
C GLU A 36 -3.21 -15.52 3.83
N LYS A 37 -4.33 -16.08 3.38
CA LYS A 37 -5.34 -15.29 2.67
C LYS A 37 -6.04 -14.38 3.68
N ILE A 38 -6.15 -13.10 3.34
CA ILE A 38 -6.87 -12.15 4.18
C ILE A 38 -8.37 -12.47 4.18
N GLU A 39 -8.92 -12.70 5.36
CA GLU A 39 -10.35 -12.88 5.63
C GLU A 39 -10.82 -11.85 6.66
N LYS A 40 -12.12 -11.51 6.63
CA LYS A 40 -12.70 -10.40 7.39
C LYS A 40 -12.49 -10.53 8.90
N GLU A 41 -12.51 -11.77 9.39
CA GLU A 41 -12.38 -12.14 10.80
C GLU A 41 -10.93 -11.95 11.28
N ARG A 42 -9.95 -12.16 10.39
CA ARG A 42 -8.51 -12.15 10.71
C ARG A 42 -7.87 -10.79 10.59
N LEU A 43 -8.46 -9.87 9.81
CA LEU A 43 -7.93 -8.52 9.58
C LEU A 43 -7.53 -7.79 10.87
N ARG A 44 -8.33 -7.85 11.94
CA ARG A 44 -7.97 -7.18 13.21
C ARG A 44 -6.68 -7.74 13.80
N ARG A 45 -6.53 -9.07 13.79
CA ARG A 45 -5.39 -9.76 14.38
C ARG A 45 -4.12 -9.54 13.57
N ILE A 46 -4.22 -9.57 12.24
CA ILE A 46 -3.06 -9.41 11.35
C ILE A 46 -2.49 -7.99 11.42
N PHE A 47 -3.33 -6.97 11.60
CA PHE A 47 -2.91 -5.57 11.57
C PHE A 47 -2.99 -4.88 12.94
N SER A 48 -3.07 -5.63 14.05
CA SER A 48 -3.34 -5.06 15.38
C SER A 48 -2.24 -4.13 15.88
N ASP A 49 -1.00 -4.46 15.60
CA ASP A 49 0.22 -3.77 15.99
C ASP A 49 0.72 -2.75 14.94
N CYS A 50 0.12 -2.73 13.75
CA CYS A 50 0.51 -1.83 12.67
C CYS A 50 0.15 -0.36 12.98
N HIS A 51 1.07 0.57 12.78
CA HIS A 51 0.79 2.01 12.83
C HIS A 51 0.18 2.55 11.53
N ALA A 52 0.51 1.89 10.41
CA ALA A 52 -0.03 2.20 9.09
C ALA A 52 -0.45 0.91 8.37
N VAL A 53 -1.49 1.01 7.54
CA VAL A 53 -1.99 -0.04 6.67
C VAL A 53 -2.01 0.51 5.24
N VAL A 54 -1.23 -0.12 4.36
CA VAL A 54 -1.17 0.22 2.93
C VAL A 54 -1.92 -0.83 2.13
N GLU A 55 -2.97 -0.43 1.46
CA GLU A 55 -3.80 -1.30 0.62
C GLU A 55 -3.22 -1.35 -0.81
N ALA A 56 -2.88 -2.56 -1.26
CA ALA A 56 -2.32 -2.85 -2.59
C ALA A 56 -2.89 -4.16 -3.17
N MET A 57 -4.20 -4.39 -3.01
CA MET A 57 -4.89 -5.61 -3.38
C MET A 57 -5.46 -5.51 -4.81
N ASP A 58 -5.30 -6.58 -5.61
CA ASP A 58 -5.81 -6.60 -6.98
C ASP A 58 -7.36 -6.71 -7.07
N LYS A 59 -8.02 -7.26 -6.05
CA LYS A 59 -9.47 -7.54 -6.06
C LYS A 59 -10.27 -6.46 -5.36
N ALA A 60 -11.32 -5.96 -6.03
CA ALA A 60 -12.18 -4.91 -5.53
C ALA A 60 -12.85 -5.27 -4.18
N GLU A 61 -13.29 -6.52 -4.00
CA GLU A 61 -13.93 -6.97 -2.77
C GLU A 61 -12.95 -6.94 -1.58
N ASN A 62 -11.71 -7.39 -1.80
CA ASN A 62 -10.68 -7.42 -0.77
C ASN A 62 -10.27 -5.99 -0.36
N LYS A 63 -10.15 -5.10 -1.34
CA LYS A 63 -9.88 -3.69 -1.12
C LYS A 63 -10.98 -3.04 -0.29
N LYS A 64 -12.25 -3.22 -0.69
CA LYS A 64 -13.41 -2.68 0.03
C LYS A 64 -13.43 -3.18 1.48
N MET A 65 -13.24 -4.47 1.68
CA MET A 65 -13.19 -5.08 3.02
C MET A 65 -12.11 -4.46 3.92
N LEU A 66 -10.90 -4.24 3.39
CA LEU A 66 -9.80 -3.66 4.16
C LEU A 66 -10.07 -2.18 4.48
N VAL A 67 -10.53 -1.41 3.49
CA VAL A 67 -10.86 0.01 3.68
C VAL A 67 -11.98 0.16 4.72
N GLU A 68 -13.11 -0.54 4.57
CA GLU A 68 -14.22 -0.47 5.53
C GLU A 68 -13.79 -0.83 6.96
N ARG A 69 -12.82 -1.74 7.10
CA ARG A 69 -12.33 -2.17 8.41
C ARG A 69 -11.49 -1.11 9.12
N PHE A 70 -10.64 -0.39 8.39
CA PHE A 70 -9.66 0.53 8.98
C PHE A 70 -9.98 2.01 8.75
N MET A 71 -10.98 2.33 7.92
CA MET A 71 -11.36 3.72 7.62
C MET A 71 -11.89 4.51 8.81
N ASN A 72 -12.15 3.87 9.95
CA ASN A 72 -12.54 4.51 11.21
C ASN A 72 -11.55 4.19 12.35
N SER A 73 -10.43 3.53 12.06
CA SER A 73 -9.37 3.32 13.06
C SER A 73 -8.45 4.52 13.16
N ASP A 74 -7.62 4.54 14.21
CA ASP A 74 -6.56 5.54 14.42
C ASP A 74 -5.31 5.27 13.58
N LYS A 75 -5.21 4.08 12.98
CA LYS A 75 -4.11 3.70 12.08
C LYS A 75 -4.14 4.55 10.82
N LEU A 76 -2.97 4.92 10.32
CA LEU A 76 -2.86 5.55 9.00
C LEU A 76 -3.29 4.54 7.92
N LEU A 77 -4.30 4.88 7.14
CA LEU A 77 -4.76 4.09 6.00
C LEU A 77 -4.34 4.76 4.69
N VAL A 78 -3.69 4.02 3.79
CA VAL A 78 -3.33 4.51 2.45
C VAL A 78 -3.79 3.48 1.42
N ALA A 79 -4.75 3.83 0.57
CA ALA A 79 -5.29 2.92 -0.44
C ALA A 79 -5.11 3.45 -1.86
N ALA A 80 -5.17 2.58 -2.86
CA ALA A 80 -4.97 2.96 -4.25
C ALA A 80 -6.24 2.73 -5.10
N SER A 81 -6.58 3.65 -6.01
CA SER A 81 -7.76 3.53 -6.87
C SER A 81 -7.61 4.24 -8.19
N GLY A 82 -7.96 3.58 -9.29
CA GLY A 82 -7.84 4.17 -10.61
C GLY A 82 -6.39 4.20 -11.11
N LEU A 83 -5.87 3.02 -11.45
CA LEU A 83 -4.48 2.80 -11.89
C LEU A 83 -4.38 2.23 -13.31
N ALA A 84 -5.52 2.06 -13.98
CA ALA A 84 -5.58 1.46 -15.31
C ALA A 84 -5.15 2.45 -16.41
N GLY A 85 -4.60 1.91 -17.49
CA GLY A 85 -4.16 2.68 -18.65
C GLY A 85 -2.68 3.06 -18.66
N TRP A 86 -2.31 3.94 -19.59
CA TRP A 86 -0.94 4.40 -19.84
C TRP A 86 -0.91 5.87 -20.25
N GLY A 87 0.29 6.46 -20.30
CA GLY A 87 0.53 7.81 -20.83
C GLY A 87 -0.05 8.97 -20.00
N ARG A 88 -0.61 8.68 -18.81
CA ARG A 88 -1.33 9.65 -17.97
C ARG A 88 -0.93 9.55 -16.50
N SER A 89 0.33 9.21 -16.23
CA SER A 89 0.85 9.02 -14.85
C SER A 89 0.64 10.24 -13.96
N ASP A 90 0.64 11.45 -14.54
CA ASP A 90 0.41 12.69 -13.79
C ASP A 90 -0.99 12.81 -13.19
N ARG A 91 -1.97 12.02 -13.67
CA ARG A 91 -3.30 11.93 -13.07
C ARG A 91 -3.31 11.15 -11.76
N ILE A 92 -2.29 10.35 -11.48
CA ILE A 92 -2.15 9.63 -10.20
C ILE A 92 -1.77 10.67 -9.15
N LYS A 93 -2.76 11.06 -8.32
CA LYS A 93 -2.58 12.05 -7.26
C LYS A 93 -2.79 11.43 -5.89
N ILE A 94 -2.24 12.07 -4.87
CA ILE A 94 -2.54 11.79 -3.46
C ILE A 94 -3.73 12.66 -3.08
N ARG A 95 -4.78 12.06 -2.55
CA ARG A 95 -5.97 12.73 -2.02
C ARG A 95 -6.16 12.37 -0.56
N ARG A 96 -6.13 13.37 0.32
CA ARG A 96 -6.52 13.20 1.74
C ARG A 96 -8.04 13.05 1.81
N VAL A 97 -8.52 11.95 2.38
CA VAL A 97 -9.94 11.70 2.65
C VAL A 97 -10.31 12.21 4.04
N ARG A 98 -9.43 11.95 5.02
CA ARG A 98 -9.43 12.51 6.39
C ARG A 98 -8.00 12.45 6.95
N ASP A 99 -7.81 12.86 8.19
CA ASP A 99 -6.49 13.07 8.81
C ASP A 99 -5.51 11.90 8.65
N ASN A 100 -6.01 10.69 8.87
CA ASN A 100 -5.24 9.45 8.78
C ASN A 100 -5.74 8.52 7.67
N PHE A 101 -6.40 9.04 6.61
CA PHE A 101 -6.80 8.23 5.46
C PHE A 101 -6.57 8.95 4.12
N TYR A 102 -5.80 8.31 3.25
CA TYR A 102 -5.40 8.82 1.94
C TYR A 102 -5.74 7.84 0.82
N LEU A 103 -6.11 8.39 -0.34
CA LEU A 103 -6.29 7.66 -1.59
C LEU A 103 -5.26 8.11 -2.62
N VAL A 104 -4.66 7.15 -3.31
CA VAL A 104 -3.67 7.37 -4.37
C VAL A 104 -4.19 6.83 -5.71
N GLY A 105 -4.20 7.68 -6.74
CA GLY A 105 -4.63 7.28 -8.08
C GLY A 105 -5.40 8.37 -8.80
N ASP A 106 -5.98 8.03 -9.95
CA ASP A 106 -6.78 8.96 -10.73
C ASP A 106 -8.27 8.98 -10.33
N LEU A 107 -8.72 7.99 -9.56
CA LEU A 107 -10.11 7.80 -9.11
C LEU A 107 -11.17 7.67 -10.22
N GLU A 108 -10.74 7.57 -11.48
CA GLU A 108 -11.61 7.59 -12.66
C GLU A 108 -11.49 6.28 -13.45
N THR A 109 -10.27 5.77 -13.63
CA THR A 109 -10.04 4.71 -14.61
C THR A 109 -10.31 3.32 -14.02
N GLU A 110 -11.28 2.62 -14.57
CA GLU A 110 -11.55 1.22 -14.26
C GLU A 110 -10.69 0.27 -15.12
N THR A 111 -10.27 -0.85 -14.54
CA THR A 111 -9.52 -1.87 -15.28
C THR A 111 -10.43 -2.63 -16.24
N GLY A 112 -10.01 -2.81 -17.48
CA GLY A 112 -10.75 -3.57 -18.48
C GLY A 112 -9.87 -4.13 -19.59
N PRO A 113 -10.41 -4.94 -20.52
CA PRO A 113 -9.64 -5.56 -21.60
C PRO A 113 -8.84 -4.57 -22.46
N HIS A 114 -9.37 -3.35 -22.63
CA HIS A 114 -8.74 -2.28 -23.40
C HIS A 114 -8.08 -1.19 -22.53
N CYS A 115 -8.10 -1.36 -21.21
CA CYS A 115 -7.47 -0.45 -20.25
C CYS A 115 -6.87 -1.25 -19.09
N PRO A 116 -5.76 -1.98 -19.32
CA PRO A 116 -5.16 -2.82 -18.30
C PRO A 116 -4.39 -1.98 -17.26
N VAL A 117 -4.18 -2.56 -16.09
CA VAL A 117 -3.23 -2.02 -15.10
C VAL A 117 -1.79 -2.35 -15.52
N LEU A 118 -0.98 -1.31 -15.70
CA LEU A 118 0.39 -1.40 -16.22
C LEU A 118 1.43 -0.93 -15.20
N ALA A 119 2.63 -1.50 -15.29
CA ALA A 119 3.70 -1.30 -14.33
C ALA A 119 4.07 0.16 -14.03
N PRO A 120 4.16 1.08 -15.02
CA PRO A 120 4.50 2.47 -14.73
C PRO A 120 3.50 3.15 -13.80
N GLY A 121 2.20 2.98 -14.04
CA GLY A 121 1.15 3.54 -13.19
C GLY A 121 1.16 2.93 -11.78
N VAL A 122 1.33 1.61 -11.70
CA VAL A 122 1.47 0.89 -10.41
C VAL A 122 2.66 1.42 -9.61
N ASN A 123 3.82 1.60 -10.24
CA ASN A 123 5.03 2.07 -9.56
C ASN A 123 4.87 3.52 -9.07
N VAL A 124 4.23 4.39 -9.85
CA VAL A 124 3.95 5.77 -9.44
C VAL A 124 3.00 5.78 -8.23
N ALA A 125 1.96 4.94 -8.24
CA ALA A 125 1.05 4.82 -7.12
C ALA A 125 1.76 4.28 -5.87
N ALA A 126 2.55 3.21 -6.00
CA ALA A 126 3.31 2.63 -4.89
C ALA A 126 4.29 3.65 -4.27
N ALA A 127 5.02 4.41 -5.11
CA ALA A 127 5.92 5.47 -4.64
C ALA A 127 5.17 6.56 -3.88
N LYS A 128 4.00 6.98 -4.37
CA LYS A 128 3.14 7.95 -3.68
C LYS A 128 2.54 7.41 -2.39
N GLN A 129 2.18 6.13 -2.34
CA GLN A 129 1.71 5.51 -1.09
C GLN A 129 2.83 5.49 -0.04
N ALA A 130 4.06 5.15 -0.42
CA ALA A 130 5.22 5.21 0.46
C ALA A 130 5.53 6.64 0.93
N ASP A 131 5.45 7.63 0.04
CA ASP A 131 5.64 9.05 0.36
C ASP A 131 4.61 9.55 1.39
N VAL A 132 3.33 9.14 1.27
CA VAL A 132 2.30 9.45 2.28
C VAL A 132 2.68 8.89 3.65
N VAL A 133 3.12 7.63 3.70
CA VAL A 133 3.53 6.99 4.97
C VAL A 133 4.70 7.75 5.60
N LEU A 134 5.74 8.05 4.81
CA LEU A 134 6.89 8.83 5.29
C LEU A 134 6.49 10.22 5.77
N SER A 135 5.75 10.97 4.96
CA SER A 135 5.33 12.33 5.31
C SER A 135 4.45 12.35 6.56
N TYR A 136 3.59 11.35 6.76
CA TYR A 136 2.70 11.29 7.91
C TYR A 136 3.51 11.17 9.20
N PHE A 137 4.38 10.16 9.30
CA PHE A 137 5.13 9.92 10.51
C PHE A 137 6.22 10.95 10.77
N LEU A 138 6.92 11.45 9.73
CA LEU A 138 7.93 12.50 9.91
C LEU A 138 7.33 13.80 10.47
N LYS A 139 6.10 14.15 10.07
CA LYS A 139 5.38 15.30 10.64
C LYS A 139 5.00 15.04 12.09
N THR A 140 4.46 13.86 12.40
CA THR A 140 4.12 13.48 13.78
C THR A 140 5.33 13.54 14.71
N PHE A 141 6.51 13.10 14.27
CA PHE A 141 7.74 13.19 15.08
C PHE A 141 8.26 14.62 15.21
N SER A 142 8.05 15.47 14.20
CA SER A 142 8.47 16.88 14.26
C SER A 142 7.57 17.72 15.17
N GLU A 143 6.27 17.42 15.20
CA GLU A 143 5.27 18.13 16.02
C GLU A 143 5.24 17.61 17.47
N GLY A 144 5.51 16.32 17.70
CA GLY A 144 5.61 15.72 19.03
C GLY A 144 6.91 16.03 19.79
N GLY A 145 7.84 16.78 19.20
CA GLY A 145 9.11 17.20 19.81
C GLY A 145 9.05 18.50 20.61
N VAL A 146 7.86 19.11 20.79
CA VAL A 146 7.69 20.24 21.71
C VAL A 146 7.48 19.67 23.12
N ASP A 147 8.60 19.42 23.78
CA ASP A 147 8.69 18.96 25.17
C ASP A 147 8.05 20.00 26.11
N HIS A 148 6.96 19.62 26.79
CA HIS A 148 6.48 20.32 27.98
C HIS A 148 7.38 19.94 29.15
N SER A 149 8.53 20.61 29.21
CA SER A 149 9.30 20.81 30.44
C SER A 149 8.76 21.98 31.25
#